data_AF-A0A822C703-F1
#
_entry.id   AF-A0A822C703-F1
#
_cell.length_a   1.000
_cell.length_b   1.000
_cell.length_c   1.000
_cell.angle_alpha   90.00
_cell.angle_beta   90.00
_cell.angle_gamma   90.00
#
_symmetry.space_group_name_H-M   'P 1'
#
loop_
_entity.id
_entity.type
_entity.pdbx_description
1 polymer ?
#
loop_
_entity_poly.entity_id
_entity_poly.type
_entity_poly.pdbx_seq_one_letter_code
_entity_poly.pdbx_strand_id
1 'polypeptide(L)'
;MVPFPRLHFFMPGFAPLTSRGSQQYRALTVPELTQQMFDSKNMMAACDPRHGRYLTVAAIFRGRMSMKEVDEQMLNVQNKNSSYFVEWIPNNVKTAV
;
A
#
# COMPACT_ATOMS: atom_id res chain seq x y z
N MET A 1 10.09 3.00 9.25
CA MET A 1 10.24 3.09 7.77
C MET A 1 11.68 3.25 7.30
N VAL A 2 12.62 3.71 8.13
CA VAL A 2 14.04 3.79 7.73
C VAL A 2 14.81 2.69 8.46
N PRO A 3 15.13 1.55 7.81
CA PRO A 3 15.91 0.49 8.45
C PRO A 3 17.40 0.83 8.55
N PHE A 4 17.92 1.69 7.66
CA PHE A 4 19.33 2.10 7.64
C PHE A 4 19.47 3.60 7.32
N PRO A 5 20.46 4.31 7.89
CA PRO A 5 20.59 5.78 7.74
C PRO A 5 20.66 6.26 6.28
N ARG A 6 21.27 5.49 5.38
CA ARG A 6 21.40 5.85 3.95
C ARG A 6 20.23 5.42 3.07
N LEU A 7 19.32 4.60 3.60
CA LEU A 7 18.15 4.06 2.88
C LEU A 7 16.87 4.72 3.42
N HIS A 8 16.73 6.03 3.15
CA HIS A 8 15.66 6.88 3.66
C HIS A 8 14.80 7.54 2.57
N PHE A 9 14.99 7.15 1.31
CA PHE A 9 14.11 7.59 0.22
C PHE A 9 12.84 6.72 0.19
N PHE A 10 11.70 7.38 0.02
CA PHE A 10 10.40 6.73 -0.03
C PHE A 10 9.79 6.84 -1.41
N MET A 11 8.95 5.86 -1.77
CA MET A 11 8.07 5.92 -2.92
C MET A 11 6.66 6.27 -2.43
N PRO A 12 6.18 7.51 -2.64
CA PRO A 12 4.81 7.86 -2.31
C PRO A 12 3.85 7.30 -3.37
N GLY A 13 2.66 6.95 -2.92
CA GLY A 13 1.52 6.60 -3.78
C GLY A 13 0.25 7.15 -3.16
N PHE A 14 -0.79 7.31 -3.98
CA PHE A 14 -2.07 7.81 -3.51
C PHE A 14 -3.21 7.02 -4.15
N ALA A 15 -4.17 6.62 -3.31
CA ALA A 15 -5.41 6.00 -3.73
C ALA A 15 -6.55 6.51 -2.83
N PRO A 16 -7.76 6.73 -3.38
CA PRO A 16 -8.16 6.51 -4.77
C PRO A 16 -7.83 7.71 -5.67
N LEU A 17 -7.52 7.44 -6.96
CA LEU A 17 -7.45 8.45 -8.01
C LEU A 17 -8.59 8.22 -9.00
N THR A 18 -9.68 8.98 -8.87
CA THR A 18 -10.88 8.84 -9.71
C THR A 18 -11.27 10.18 -10.34
N SER A 19 -11.67 10.12 -11.61
CA SER A 19 -12.29 11.26 -12.29
C SER A 19 -13.71 11.49 -11.76
N ARG A 20 -14.17 12.74 -11.76
CA ARG A 20 -15.52 13.12 -11.31
C ARG A 20 -16.62 12.31 -12.01
N GLY A 21 -16.48 12.06 -13.31
CA GLY A 21 -17.45 11.26 -14.08
C GLY A 21 -17.45 9.76 -13.76
N SER A 22 -16.36 9.24 -13.19
CA SER A 22 -16.22 7.83 -12.83
C SER A 22 -16.51 7.56 -11.35
N GLN A 23 -16.70 8.60 -10.54
CA GLN A 23 -16.84 8.48 -9.09
C GLN A 23 -18.06 7.64 -8.68
N GLN A 24 -19.18 7.74 -9.42
CA GLN A 24 -20.41 6.97 -9.13
C GLN A 24 -20.31 5.49 -9.47
N TYR A 25 -19.36 5.10 -10.33
CA TYR A 25 -19.19 3.74 -10.82
C TYR A 25 -18.06 2.96 -10.13
N ARG A 26 -17.35 3.60 -9.20
CA ARG A 26 -16.24 3.00 -8.44
C ARG A 26 -16.71 2.68 -7.03
N ALA A 27 -16.54 1.43 -6.61
CA ALA A 27 -16.75 1.09 -5.22
C ALA A 27 -15.51 1.54 -4.41
N LEU A 28 -15.73 2.32 -3.36
CA LEU A 28 -14.66 2.81 -2.48
C LEU A 28 -14.62 1.98 -1.20
N THR A 29 -14.36 0.68 -1.35
CA THR A 29 -14.26 -0.27 -0.24
C THR A 29 -12.81 -0.44 0.20
N VAL A 30 -12.58 -0.89 1.44
CA VAL A 30 -11.22 -1.12 1.97
C VAL A 30 -10.41 -2.09 1.08
N PRO A 31 -10.95 -3.24 0.63
CA PRO A 31 -10.21 -4.15 -0.26
C PRO A 31 -9.81 -3.49 -1.59
N GLU A 32 -10.71 -2.72 -2.20
CA GLU A 32 -10.45 -2.08 -3.50
C GLU A 32 -9.43 -0.95 -3.36
N LEU A 33 -9.51 -0.16 -2.30
CA LEU A 33 -8.52 0.87 -1.98
C LEU A 33 -7.14 0.24 -1.71
N THR A 34 -7.10 -0.82 -0.92
CA THR A 34 -5.85 -1.52 -0.59
C THR A 34 -5.20 -2.08 -1.85
N GLN A 35 -5.97 -2.67 -2.76
CA GLN A 35 -5.44 -3.16 -4.02
C GLN A 35 -4.88 -2.02 -4.90
N GLN A 36 -5.57 -0.89 -4.95
CA GLN A 36 -5.09 0.28 -5.70
C GLN A 36 -3.80 0.85 -5.12
N MET A 37 -3.62 0.86 -3.80
CA MET A 37 -2.40 1.38 -3.17
C MET A 37 -1.13 0.65 -3.61
N PHE A 38 -1.22 -0.67 -3.86
CA PHE A 38 -0.09 -1.49 -4.31
C PHE A 38 0.02 -1.60 -5.84
N ASP A 39 -0.85 -0.93 -6.60
CA ASP A 39 -0.69 -0.85 -8.05
C ASP A 39 0.47 0.09 -8.39
N SER A 40 1.44 -0.44 -9.14
CA SER A 40 2.53 0.30 -9.79
C SER A 40 2.08 1.61 -10.46
N LYS A 41 0.86 1.66 -11.04
CA LYS A 41 0.35 2.84 -11.74
C LYS A 41 -0.03 3.99 -10.81
N ASN A 42 -0.27 3.72 -9.53
CA ASN A 42 -0.62 4.73 -8.53
C ASN A 42 0.61 5.23 -7.75
N MET A 43 1.80 4.76 -8.09
CA MET A 43 3.05 5.27 -7.55
C MET A 43 3.41 6.59 -8.22
N MET A 44 3.88 7.56 -7.42
CA MET A 44 4.33 8.88 -7.91
C MET A 44 5.82 8.90 -8.24
N ALA A 45 6.52 7.77 -8.06
CA ALA A 45 7.87 7.58 -8.52
C ALA A 45 7.86 6.81 -9.86
N ALA A 46 8.64 7.28 -10.84
CA ALA A 46 8.77 6.64 -12.14
C ALA A 46 9.66 5.38 -12.07
N CYS A 47 9.20 4.37 -11.36
CA CYS A 47 9.86 3.08 -11.22
C CYS A 47 8.83 1.96 -11.04
N ASP A 48 9.20 0.75 -11.45
CA ASP A 48 8.37 -0.44 -11.22
C ASP A 48 8.77 -1.09 -9.88
N PRO A 49 7.88 -1.10 -8.87
CA PRO A 49 8.18 -1.69 -7.57
C PRO A 49 8.40 -3.21 -7.61
N ARG A 50 7.97 -3.89 -8.69
CA ARG A 50 8.08 -5.35 -8.83
C ARG A 50 9.49 -5.84 -9.12
N HIS A 51 10.37 -4.96 -9.62
CA HIS A 51 11.79 -5.27 -9.81
C HIS A 51 12.58 -5.30 -8.50
N GLY A 52 11.99 -4.86 -7.39
CA GLY A 52 12.61 -4.82 -6.08
C GLY A 52 11.80 -5.56 -5.03
N ARG A 53 12.18 -5.33 -3.77
CA ARG A 53 11.42 -5.79 -2.60
C ARG A 53 11.17 -4.63 -1.66
N TYR A 54 9.99 -4.60 -1.05
CA TYR A 54 9.64 -3.66 -0.01
C TYR A 54 10.38 -4.01 1.29
N LEU A 55 11.21 -3.08 1.76
CA LEU A 55 11.86 -3.16 3.07
C LEU A 55 10.85 -2.88 4.19
N THR A 56 10.11 -1.77 4.05
CA THR A 56 9.02 -1.38 4.94
C THR A 56 7.96 -0.66 4.13
N VAL A 57 6.69 -0.82 4.51
CA VAL A 57 5.55 -0.13 3.91
C VAL A 57 4.77 0.54 5.03
N ALA A 58 4.33 1.78 4.81
CA ALA A 58 3.30 2.39 5.64
C ALA A 58 2.09 2.76 4.78
N ALA A 59 0.91 2.43 5.27
CA ALA A 59 -0.37 2.77 4.68
C ALA A 59 -1.15 3.65 5.66
N ILE A 60 -1.57 4.82 5.19
CA ILE A 60 -2.38 5.76 5.96
C ILE A 60 -3.74 5.84 5.30
N PHE A 61 -4.73 5.23 5.94
CA PHE A 61 -6.12 5.33 5.56
C PHE A 61 -6.75 6.56 6.22
N ARG A 62 -7.81 7.09 5.61
CA ARG A 62 -8.53 8.26 6.12
C ARG A 62 -10.03 8.03 5.98
N GLY A 63 -10.78 8.40 7.01
CA GLY A 63 -12.24 8.30 7.03
C GLY A 63 -12.74 7.23 7.99
N ARG A 64 -14.06 7.06 8.05
CA ARG A 64 -14.69 6.06 8.95
C ARG A 64 -14.60 4.69 8.30
N MET A 65 -13.80 3.81 8.89
CA MET A 65 -13.65 2.42 8.44
C MET A 65 -13.32 1.49 9.61
N SER A 66 -13.52 0.20 9.39
CA SER A 66 -13.18 -0.84 10.38
C SER A 66 -11.67 -1.10 10.36
N MET A 67 -11.00 -0.88 11.49
CA MET A 67 -9.57 -1.22 11.61
C MET A 67 -9.30 -2.70 11.37
N LYS A 68 -10.22 -3.58 11.81
CA LYS A 68 -10.11 -5.02 11.59
C LYS A 68 -10.06 -5.36 10.09
N GLU A 69 -10.92 -4.74 9.29
CA GLU A 69 -10.97 -4.99 7.86
C GLU A 69 -9.70 -4.50 7.16
N VAL A 70 -9.17 -3.35 7.56
CA VAL A 70 -7.90 -2.80 7.06
C VAL A 70 -6.75 -3.76 7.34
N ASP A 71 -6.61 -4.22 8.59
CA ASP A 71 -5.50 -5.10 8.97
C ASP A 71 -5.58 -6.46 8.25
N GLU A 72 -6.78 -7.04 8.11
CA GLU A 72 -6.98 -8.28 7.34
C GLU A 72 -6.61 -8.10 5.85
N GLN A 73 -6.99 -6.98 5.23
CA GLN A 73 -6.65 -6.73 3.82
C GLN A 73 -5.14 -6.53 3.62
N MET A 74 -4.48 -5.81 4.53
CA MET A 74 -3.04 -5.58 4.45
C MET A 74 -2.24 -6.87 4.64
N LEU A 75 -2.65 -7.74 5.57
CA LEU A 75 -2.06 -9.06 5.75
C LEU A 75 -2.27 -9.94 4.51
N ASN A 76 -3.46 -9.91 3.91
CA ASN A 76 -3.75 -10.64 2.68
C ASN A 76 -2.87 -10.21 1.51
N VAL A 77 -2.60 -8.90 1.37
CA VAL A 77 -1.67 -8.40 0.35
C VAL A 77 -0.26 -8.92 0.60
N GLN A 78 0.23 -8.85 1.85
CA GLN A 78 1.55 -9.34 2.21
C GLN A 78 1.70 -10.84 1.89
N ASN A 79 0.70 -11.65 2.21
CA ASN A 79 0.69 -13.08 1.94
C ASN A 79 0.69 -13.40 0.44
N LYS A 80 -0.15 -12.69 -0.35
CA LYS A 80 -0.22 -12.89 -1.82
C LYS A 80 1.07 -12.47 -2.53
N ASN A 81 1.72 -11.43 -2.02
CA ASN A 81 2.87 -10.78 -2.64
C ASN A 81 4.17 -11.04 -1.86
N SER A 82 4.27 -12.14 -1.12
CA SER A 82 5.37 -12.42 -0.19
C SER A 82 6.75 -12.31 -0.84
N SER A 83 6.88 -12.67 -2.12
CA SER A 83 8.11 -12.54 -2.92
C SER A 83 8.60 -11.10 -3.09
N TYR A 84 7.69 -10.13 -3.06
CA TYR A 84 7.97 -8.69 -3.14
C TYR A 84 8.23 -8.05 -1.78
N PHE A 85 8.14 -8.80 -0.68
CA PHE A 85 8.51 -8.33 0.65
C PHE A 85 9.82 -8.95 1.10
N VAL A 86 10.55 -8.21 1.92
CA VAL A 86 11.78 -8.70 2.53
C VAL A 86 11.47 -9.59 3.74
N GLU A 87 12.00 -10.81 3.75
CA GLU A 87 11.70 -11.83 4.77
C GLU A 87 12.38 -11.57 6.13
N TRP A 88 13.55 -10.94 6.13
CA TRP A 88 14.34 -10.73 7.36
C TRP A 88 13.86 -9.56 8.23
N ILE A 89 12.94 -8.71 7.71
CA ILE A 89 12.22 -7.71 8.52
C ILE A 89 10.83 -8.27 8.82
N PRO A 90 10.57 -8.81 10.02
CA PRO A 90 9.23 -9.26 10.39
C PRO A 90 8.27 -8.06 10.47
N ASN A 91 7.00 -8.27 10.14
CA ASN A 91 5.93 -7.26 10.25
C ASN A 91 6.31 -5.89 9.64
N ASN A 92 6.78 -5.92 8.39
CA ASN A 92 7.27 -4.74 7.67
C ASN A 92 6.17 -3.78 7.18
N VAL A 93 4.91 -4.02 7.51
CA VAL A 93 3.76 -3.19 7.15
C VAL A 93 3.24 -2.44 8.38
N LYS A 94 3.07 -1.13 8.26
CA LYS A 94 2.46 -0.28 9.28
C LYS A 94 1.19 0.37 8.75
N THR A 95 0.07 0.15 9.43
CA THR A 95 -1.23 0.76 9.13
C THR A 95 -1.53 1.90 10.10
N ALA A 96 -2.19 2.94 9.59
CA ALA A 96 -2.82 4.00 10.38
C ALA A 96 -4.17 4.31 9.74
N VAL A 97 -5.19 4.60 10.56
CA VAL A 97 -6.56 4.94 10.15
C VAL A 97 -6.96 6.26 10.79
#